data_AF-A0A8E2QAW5-F1
#
_entry.id   AF-A0A8E2QAW5-F1
#
_cell.length_a   1.000
_cell.length_b   1.000
_cell.length_c   1.000
_cell.angle_alpha   90.00
_cell.angle_beta   90.00
_cell.angle_gamma   90.00
#
_symmetry.space_group_name_H-M   'P 1'
#
loop_
_entity.id
_entity.type
_entity.pdbx_description
1 polymer ?
#
loop_
_entity_poly.entity_id
_entity_poly.type
_entity_poly.pdbx_seq_one_letter_code
_entity_poly.pdbx_strand_id
1 'polypeptide(L)'
;MGVEMSTPNSEQRKQIIEGIMQGHASGRETLGTSIRRLRLEVTGFDQATFAAMCNLSTKALYQIETDKGNPTLGTIEAILRKFGLRLGLVAGIPASSVSLREPSSDVARPVRGANPRRKHVER
;
A
#
# COMPACT_ATOMS: atom_id res chain seq x y z
N MET A 1 -23.73 -10.79 -22.06
CA MET A 1 -22.58 -10.14 -22.71
C MET A 1 -21.35 -10.52 -21.91
N GLY A 2 -20.57 -11.48 -22.40
CA GLY A 2 -19.33 -11.88 -21.76
C GLY A 2 -18.27 -10.84 -22.07
N VAL A 3 -17.79 -10.13 -21.05
CA VAL A 3 -16.58 -9.33 -21.18
C VAL A 3 -15.43 -10.31 -21.34
N GLU A 4 -14.90 -10.41 -22.54
CA GLU A 4 -13.62 -11.05 -22.80
C GLU A 4 -12.57 -10.30 -21.97
N MET A 5 -12.15 -10.91 -20.86
CA MET A 5 -10.97 -10.50 -20.12
C MET A 5 -9.77 -10.78 -21.01
N SER A 6 -9.47 -9.82 -21.88
CA SER A 6 -8.27 -9.84 -22.71
C SER A 6 -7.07 -9.80 -21.78
N THR A 7 -6.43 -10.95 -21.60
CA THR A 7 -5.18 -11.04 -20.85
C THR A 7 -4.21 -10.04 -21.47
N PRO A 8 -3.68 -9.07 -20.70
CA PRO A 8 -2.84 -8.02 -21.28
C PRO A 8 -1.67 -8.66 -22.02
N ASN A 9 -1.47 -8.24 -23.28
CA ASN A 9 -0.32 -8.67 -24.06
C ASN A 9 0.97 -8.32 -23.29
N SER A 10 2.04 -9.08 -23.51
CA SER A 10 3.32 -8.93 -22.80
C SER A 10 3.83 -7.48 -22.77
N GLU A 11 3.61 -6.73 -23.85
CA GLU A 11 4.00 -5.32 -23.94
C GLU A 11 3.09 -4.39 -23.13
N GLN A 12 1.77 -4.59 -23.15
CA GLN A 12 0.84 -3.83 -22.32
C GLN A 12 1.13 -4.06 -20.83
N ARG A 13 1.46 -5.30 -20.46
CA ARG A 13 1.83 -5.65 -19.08
C ARG A 13 3.05 -4.86 -18.62
N LYS A 14 4.09 -4.74 -19.47
CA LYS A 14 5.28 -3.93 -19.15
C LYS A 14 4.94 -2.46 -18.97
N GLN A 15 4.15 -1.90 -19.89
CA GLN A 15 3.75 -0.49 -19.82
C GLN A 15 2.98 -0.16 -18.53
N ILE A 16 2.07 -1.03 -18.11
CA ILE A 16 1.34 -0.88 -16.84
C ILE A 16 2.32 -0.90 -15.66
N ILE A 17 3.23 -1.88 -15.62
CA ILE A 17 4.22 -2.01 -14.54
C ILE A 17 5.12 -0.76 -14.47
N GLU A 18 5.64 -0.29 -15.61
CA GLU A 18 6.49 0.89 -15.68
C GLU A 18 5.74 2.16 -15.22
N GLY A 19 4.48 2.32 -15.61
CA GLY A 19 3.63 3.41 -15.14
C GLY A 19 3.44 3.40 -13.61
N ILE A 20 3.24 2.23 -13.02
CA ILE A 20 3.14 2.05 -11.56
C ILE A 20 4.47 2.40 -10.89
N MET A 21 5.60 1.92 -11.43
CA MET A 21 6.94 2.22 -10.90
C MET A 21 7.22 3.73 -10.91
N GLN A 22 6.90 4.41 -12.02
CA GLN A 22 7.07 5.85 -12.13
C GLN A 22 6.14 6.62 -11.18
N GLY A 23 4.90 6.16 -11.00
CA GLY A 23 3.96 6.70 -10.02
C GLY A 23 4.51 6.65 -8.59
N HIS A 24 5.07 5.50 -8.20
CA HIS A 24 5.71 5.34 -6.90
C HIS A 24 6.98 6.17 -6.75
N ALA A 25 7.90 6.11 -7.73
CA ALA A 25 9.18 6.81 -7.68
C ALA A 25 9.02 8.34 -7.64
N SER A 26 7.96 8.88 -8.26
CA SER A 26 7.62 10.30 -8.20
C SER A 26 6.87 10.73 -6.93
N GLY A 27 6.57 9.79 -6.01
CA GLY A 27 5.82 10.07 -4.79
C GLY A 27 4.33 10.35 -5.01
N ARG A 28 3.80 10.15 -6.23
CA ARG A 28 2.36 10.32 -6.53
C ARG A 28 1.50 9.21 -5.92
N GLU A 29 2.09 8.04 -5.69
CA GLU A 29 1.42 6.87 -5.15
C GLU A 29 2.24 6.24 -4.02
N THR A 30 1.54 5.79 -2.99
CA THR A 30 2.13 5.02 -1.88
C THR A 30 2.50 3.60 -2.33
N LEU A 31 3.36 2.94 -1.55
CA LEU A 31 3.71 1.54 -1.81
C LEU A 31 2.47 0.63 -1.80
N GLY A 32 1.54 0.83 -0.86
CA GLY A 32 0.30 0.07 -0.79
C GLY A 32 -0.57 0.25 -2.03
N THR A 33 -0.71 1.49 -2.51
CA THR A 33 -1.43 1.81 -3.76
C THR A 33 -0.79 1.12 -4.95
N SER A 34 0.54 1.19 -5.08
CA SER A 34 1.27 0.53 -6.18
C SER A 34 1.09 -0.99 -6.16
N ILE A 35 1.15 -1.64 -4.99
CA ILE A 35 0.90 -3.10 -4.86
C ILE A 35 -0.53 -3.45 -5.24
N ARG A 36 -1.52 -2.64 -4.83
CA ARG A 36 -2.92 -2.83 -5.22
C ARG A 36 -3.11 -2.73 -6.73
N ARG A 37 -2.46 -1.75 -7.38
CA ARG A 37 -2.50 -1.59 -8.84
C ARG A 37 -1.84 -2.77 -9.55
N LEU A 38 -0.69 -3.25 -9.06
CA LEU A 38 -0.07 -4.47 -9.57
C LEU A 38 -1.03 -5.67 -9.47
N ARG A 39 -1.76 -5.82 -8.38
CA ARG A 39 -2.78 -6.87 -8.29
C ARG A 39 -3.87 -6.68 -9.36
N LEU A 40 -4.54 -5.54 -9.38
CA LEU A 40 -5.73 -5.34 -10.19
C LEU A 40 -5.43 -5.21 -11.70
N GLU A 41 -4.47 -4.37 -12.07
CA GLU A 41 -4.19 -4.02 -13.46
C GLU A 41 -3.30 -5.04 -14.16
N VAL A 42 -2.42 -5.72 -13.43
CA VAL A 42 -1.46 -6.67 -14.01
C VAL A 42 -1.92 -8.13 -13.90
N THR A 43 -2.66 -8.49 -12.85
CA THR A 43 -3.15 -9.87 -12.66
C THR A 43 -4.66 -10.03 -12.82
N GLY A 44 -5.44 -8.97 -12.58
CA GLY A 44 -6.91 -9.05 -12.57
C GLY A 44 -7.48 -9.79 -11.35
N PHE A 45 -6.66 -10.23 -10.40
CA PHE A 45 -7.11 -11.02 -9.27
C PHE A 45 -7.79 -10.18 -8.18
N ASP A 46 -8.80 -10.79 -7.56
CA ASP A 46 -9.36 -10.29 -6.33
C ASP A 46 -8.34 -10.39 -5.17
N GLN A 47 -8.68 -9.78 -4.04
CA GLN A 47 -7.75 -9.66 -2.93
C GLN A 47 -7.45 -11.02 -2.28
N ALA A 48 -8.43 -11.93 -2.21
CA ALA A 48 -8.24 -13.25 -1.60
C ALA A 48 -7.32 -14.14 -2.45
N THR A 49 -7.55 -14.19 -3.76
CA THR A 49 -6.75 -14.99 -4.70
C THR A 49 -5.31 -14.51 -4.73
N PHE A 50 -5.09 -13.19 -4.77
CA PHE A 50 -3.75 -12.63 -4.76
C PHE A 50 -3.04 -12.82 -3.41
N ALA A 51 -3.74 -12.69 -2.29
CA ALA A 51 -3.17 -12.95 -0.97
C ALA A 51 -2.66 -14.40 -0.87
N ALA A 52 -3.45 -15.36 -1.33
CA ALA A 52 -3.04 -16.77 -1.40
C ALA A 52 -1.80 -16.97 -2.28
N MET A 53 -1.72 -16.31 -3.45
CA MET A 53 -0.56 -16.36 -4.35
C MET A 53 0.73 -15.81 -3.71
N CYS A 54 0.60 -14.85 -2.81
CA CYS A 54 1.69 -14.25 -2.05
C CYS A 54 1.96 -14.94 -0.70
N ASN A 55 1.27 -16.04 -0.37
CA ASN A 55 1.30 -16.70 0.93
C ASN A 55 1.00 -15.75 2.10
N LEU A 56 0.01 -14.88 1.92
CA LEU A 56 -0.46 -13.92 2.92
C LEU A 56 -1.93 -14.18 3.27
N SER A 57 -2.34 -13.73 4.46
CA SER A 57 -3.77 -13.61 4.74
C SER A 57 -4.36 -12.43 3.97
N THR A 58 -5.64 -12.51 3.59
CA THR A 58 -6.36 -11.40 2.96
C THR A 58 -6.30 -10.13 3.80
N LYS A 59 -6.37 -10.27 5.13
CA LYS A 59 -6.24 -9.14 6.05
C LYS A 59 -4.84 -8.52 6.01
N ALA A 60 -3.78 -9.33 5.94
CA ALA A 60 -2.42 -8.82 5.82
C ALA A 60 -2.23 -8.06 4.51
N LEU A 61 -2.67 -8.64 3.38
CA LEU A 61 -2.62 -7.96 2.09
C LEU A 61 -3.44 -6.65 2.11
N TYR A 62 -4.64 -6.64 2.69
CA TYR A 62 -5.44 -5.43 2.85
C TYR A 62 -4.69 -4.33 3.62
N GLN A 63 -4.03 -4.68 4.73
CA GLN A 63 -3.27 -3.71 5.52
C GLN A 63 -2.07 -3.14 4.73
N ILE A 64 -1.43 -3.96 3.90
CA ILE A 64 -0.37 -3.53 2.98
C ILE A 64 -0.96 -2.58 1.91
N GLU A 65 -2.03 -2.98 1.22
CA GLU A 65 -2.65 -2.20 0.14
C GLU A 65 -3.27 -0.88 0.59
N THR A 66 -3.55 -0.73 1.90
CA THR A 66 -4.12 0.49 2.49
C THR A 66 -3.11 1.30 3.30
N ASP A 67 -1.82 0.93 3.26
CA ASP A 67 -0.74 1.57 4.01
C ASP A 67 -0.98 1.62 5.54
N LYS A 68 -1.83 0.72 6.06
CA LYS A 68 -2.16 0.61 7.50
C LYS A 68 -1.30 -0.42 8.23
N GLY A 69 -0.61 -1.28 7.48
CA GLY A 69 0.30 -2.29 8.00
C GLY A 69 1.77 -1.85 8.03
N ASN A 70 2.58 -2.59 8.77
CA ASN A 70 4.05 -2.47 8.75
C ASN A 70 4.67 -3.81 8.29
N PRO A 71 4.59 -4.14 6.99
CA PRO A 71 5.15 -5.38 6.47
C PRO A 71 6.68 -5.38 6.54
N THR A 72 7.28 -6.56 6.70
CA THR A 72 8.73 -6.68 6.60
C THR A 72 9.21 -6.41 5.18
N LEU A 73 10.45 -5.97 5.00
CA LEU A 73 11.06 -5.84 3.67
C LEU A 73 11.02 -7.16 2.89
N GLY A 74 11.19 -8.30 3.57
CA GLY A 74 11.10 -9.63 2.95
C GLY A 74 9.69 -9.93 2.41
N THR A 75 8.65 -9.47 3.10
CA THR A 75 7.26 -9.59 2.63
C THR A 75 7.05 -8.77 1.36
N ILE A 76 7.52 -7.53 1.33
CA ILE A 76 7.42 -6.66 0.15
C ILE A 76 8.20 -7.26 -1.03
N GLU A 77 9.45 -7.66 -0.81
CA GLU A 77 10.29 -8.27 -1.85
C GLU A 77 9.63 -9.54 -2.43
N ALA A 78 9.02 -10.39 -1.59
CA ALA A 78 8.31 -11.59 -2.04
C ALA A 78 7.13 -11.28 -2.96
N ILE A 79 6.37 -10.21 -2.70
CA ILE A 79 5.29 -9.74 -3.57
C ILE A 79 5.87 -9.23 -4.89
N LEU A 80 6.85 -8.32 -4.83
CA LEU A 80 7.45 -7.69 -6.00
C LEU A 80 8.05 -8.72 -6.98
N ARG A 81 8.69 -9.76 -6.46
CA ARG A 81 9.27 -10.84 -7.29
C ARG A 81 8.25 -11.57 -8.17
N LYS A 82 6.95 -11.58 -7.82
CA LYS A 82 5.89 -12.15 -8.68
C LYS A 82 5.69 -11.38 -9.99
N PHE A 83 6.17 -10.15 -10.04
CA PHE A 83 6.11 -9.27 -11.20
C PHE A 83 7.47 -9.08 -11.88
N GLY A 84 8.50 -9.79 -11.43
CA GLY A 84 9.87 -9.54 -11.89
C GLY A 84 10.48 -8.25 -11.32
N LEU A 85 9.90 -7.71 -10.24
CA LEU A 85 10.36 -6.49 -9.59
C LEU A 85 11.19 -6.80 -8.34
N ARG A 86 11.99 -5.82 -7.92
CA ARG A 86 12.77 -5.83 -6.68
C ARG A 86 12.69 -4.47 -6.00
N LEU A 87 12.81 -4.44 -4.69
CA LEU A 87 12.89 -3.19 -3.93
C LEU A 87 14.28 -2.56 -4.13
N GLY A 88 14.32 -1.23 -4.23
CA GLY A 88 15.55 -0.47 -4.44
C GLY A 88 15.46 0.93 -3.84
N LEU A 89 16.61 1.60 -3.76
CA LEU A 89 16.70 3.01 -3.37
C LEU A 89 16.49 3.90 -4.59
N VAL A 90 15.82 5.03 -4.40
CA VAL A 90 15.65 6.07 -5.42
C VAL A 90 16.20 7.40 -4.90
N ALA A 91 16.61 8.29 -5.80
CA ALA A 91 16.97 9.64 -5.42
C ALA A 91 15.73 10.33 -4.82
N GLY A 92 15.84 10.81 -3.59
CA GLY A 92 14.78 11.58 -2.96
C GLY A 92 14.54 12.86 -3.75
N ILE A 93 13.27 13.19 -3.99
CA ILE A 93 12.90 14.51 -4.48
C ILE A 93 13.36 15.53 -3.42
N PRO A 94 14.11 16.59 -3.76
CA PRO A 94 14.55 17.56 -2.78
C PRO A 94 13.32 18.21 -2.12
N ALA A 95 13.38 18.33 -0.79
CA ALA A 95 12.29 18.85 0.06
C ALA A 95 11.75 20.22 -0.40
N SER A 96 12.50 20.96 -1.21
CA SER A 96 12.12 22.24 -1.82
C SER A 96 10.98 22.16 -2.84
N SER A 97 10.56 20.97 -3.26
CA SER A 97 9.45 20.79 -4.22
C SER A 97 8.21 20.10 -3.64
N VAL A 98 8.28 19.65 -2.38
CA VAL A 98 7.10 19.16 -1.64
C VAL A 98 6.40 20.39 -1.06
N SER A 99 5.34 20.86 -1.72
CA SER A 99 4.39 21.75 -1.06
C SER A 99 3.81 20.99 0.13
N LEU A 100 4.23 21.39 1.33
CA LEU A 100 3.74 20.83 2.58
C LEU A 100 2.22 20.95 2.57
N ARG A 101 1.53 19.84 2.35
CA ARG A 101 0.11 19.74 2.64
C ARG A 101 0.02 19.94 4.15
N GLU A 102 -0.43 21.11 4.57
CA GLU A 102 -0.62 21.39 5.99
C GLU A 102 -1.47 20.26 6.57
N PRO A 103 -1.04 19.59 7.66
CA PRO A 103 -1.90 18.65 8.34
C PRO A 103 -3.14 19.43 8.76
N SER A 104 -4.31 19.00 8.29
CA SER A 104 -5.59 19.54 8.69
C SER A 104 -5.64 19.61 10.21
N SER A 105 -5.92 20.80 10.73
CA SER A 105 -5.91 21.20 12.15
C SER A 105 -6.88 20.45 13.08
N ASP A 106 -7.50 19.35 12.62
CA ASP A 106 -8.56 18.63 13.31
C ASP A 106 -8.11 17.35 14.05
N VAL A 107 -6.82 17.21 14.37
CA VAL A 107 -6.40 16.16 15.32
C VAL A 107 -6.20 16.79 16.69
N ALA A 108 -7.29 16.89 17.44
CA ALA A 108 -7.26 17.17 18.87
C ALA A 108 -6.31 16.15 19.55
N ARG A 109 -5.22 16.66 20.11
CA ARG A 109 -4.25 15.85 20.87
C ARG A 109 -4.95 15.23 22.09
N PRO A 110 -4.83 13.92 22.35
CA PRO A 110 -5.31 13.37 23.61
C PRO A 110 -4.46 13.93 24.75
N VAL A 111 -5.10 14.63 25.68
CA VAL A 111 -4.49 15.13 26.91
C VAL A 111 -4.04 13.94 27.76
N ARG A 112 -2.75 13.92 28.08
CA ARG A 112 -2.13 12.94 28.98
C ARG A 112 -2.75 13.09 30.37
N GLY A 113 -3.50 12.10 30.87
CA GLY A 113 -3.89 12.03 32.28
C GLY A 113 -5.35 11.72 32.65
N ALA A 114 -6.25 11.42 31.72
CA ALA A 114 -7.62 11.04 32.10
C ALA A 114 -7.69 9.53 32.46
N ASN A 115 -7.54 9.19 33.74
CA ASN A 115 -7.80 7.85 34.28
C ASN A 115 -9.20 7.80 34.93
N PRO A 116 -10.23 7.22 34.29
CA PRO A 116 -11.61 7.26 34.77
C PRO A 116 -11.95 6.19 35.84
N ARG A 117 -10.99 5.70 36.62
CA ARG A 117 -11.24 4.69 37.66
C ARG A 117 -10.68 5.09 39.03
N ARG A 118 -11.43 5.93 39.74
CA ARG A 118 -11.52 5.88 41.20
C ARG A 118 -13.00 5.86 41.59
N LYS A 119 -13.56 4.67 41.75
CA LYS A 119 -14.80 4.51 42.52
C LYS A 119 -14.40 4.67 43.99
N HIS A 120 -14.84 5.74 44.64
CA HIS A 120 -14.87 5.78 46.10
C HIS A 120 -15.87 4.71 46.55
N VAL A 121 -15.35 3.70 47.26
CA VAL A 121 -16.12 2.93 48.23
C VAL A 121 -15.93 3.69 49.53
N GLU A 122 -17.01 4.20 50.11
CA GLU A 122 -17.03 4.60 51.51
C GLU A 122 -18.26 3.99 52.17
N ARG A 123 -18.05 3.50 53.39
CA ARG A 123 -18.97 2.71 54.21
C ARG A 123 -20.03 3.57 54.87
#